data_AF-A0AAW9HYQ9-F1
#
_entry.id   AF-A0AAW9HYQ9-F1
#
_cell.length_a   1.000
_cell.length_b   1.000
_cell.length_c   1.000
_cell.angle_alpha   90.00
_cell.angle_beta   90.00
_cell.angle_gamma   90.00
#
_symmetry.space_group_name_H-M   'P 1'
#
loop_
_entity.id
_entity.type
_entity.pdbx_description
1 polymer ?
#
loop_
_entity_poly.entity_id
_entity_poly.type
_entity_poly.pdbx_seq_one_letter_code
_entity_poly.pdbx_strand_id
1 'polypeptide(L)'
;SKMVQSLAEHFNVSLETPFKDLPEDFVQELLYGENNVMVQFVFDSKFGGRREYKAPFEGVIVNLERRYRETNSEYSRDKIEEYMAETPCPKCKGNRLKKEVLSVLIGGKNIMEVTDLSVKELLN
;
A
#
# COMPACT_ATOMS: atom_id res chain seq x y z
N SER A 1 -13.84 9.77 10.33
CA SER A 1 -13.00 10.62 9.46
C SER A 1 -13.91 11.43 8.55
N LYS A 2 -13.78 12.77 8.51
CA LYS A 2 -14.65 13.62 7.66
C LYS A 2 -14.45 13.36 6.16
N MET A 3 -13.24 12.95 5.76
CA MET A 3 -12.94 12.53 4.38
C MET A 3 -13.77 11.31 3.97
N VAL A 4 -13.74 10.24 4.76
CA VAL A 4 -14.47 9.00 4.47
C VAL A 4 -15.98 9.20 4.53
N GLN A 5 -16.46 10.06 5.44
CA GLN A 5 -17.87 10.46 5.50
C GLN A 5 -18.32 11.16 4.21
N SER A 6 -17.56 12.18 3.76
CA SER A 6 -17.87 12.88 2.51
C SER A 6 -17.83 11.95 1.28
N LEU A 7 -16.92 10.98 1.26
CA LEU A 7 -16.88 9.97 0.20
C LEU A 7 -18.11 9.05 0.25
N ALA A 8 -18.48 8.56 1.43
CA ALA A 8 -19.64 7.69 1.59
C ALA A 8 -20.96 8.40 1.22
N GLU A 9 -21.08 9.70 1.53
CA GLU A 9 -22.19 10.54 1.07
C GLU A 9 -22.26 10.63 -0.47
N HIS A 10 -21.12 10.75 -1.15
CA HIS A 10 -21.06 10.80 -2.61
C HIS A 10 -21.57 9.50 -3.27
N PHE A 11 -21.23 8.35 -2.68
CA PHE A 11 -21.67 7.04 -3.16
C PHE A 11 -23.02 6.58 -2.57
N ASN A 12 -23.65 7.40 -1.71
CA ASN A 12 -24.88 7.07 -0.99
C ASN A 12 -24.78 5.75 -0.18
N VAL A 13 -23.65 5.56 0.50
CA VAL A 13 -23.34 4.37 1.29
C VAL A 13 -23.33 4.71 2.79
N SER A 14 -23.88 3.81 3.62
CA SER A 14 -23.80 3.95 5.08
C SER A 14 -22.47 3.40 5.60
N LEU A 15 -21.81 4.15 6.48
CA LEU A 15 -20.60 3.72 7.18
C LEU A 15 -20.84 2.61 8.22
N GLU A 16 -22.09 2.35 8.57
CA GLU A 16 -22.49 1.24 9.44
C GLU A 16 -22.60 -0.09 8.66
N THR A 17 -22.53 -0.03 7.33
CA THR A 17 -22.58 -1.23 6.48
C THR A 17 -21.30 -2.06 6.71
N PRO A 18 -21.40 -3.37 6.98
CA PRO A 18 -20.22 -4.23 7.08
C PRO A 18 -19.38 -4.15 5.81
N PHE A 19 -18.05 -4.12 5.95
CA PHE A 19 -17.15 -3.89 4.83
C PHE A 19 -17.36 -4.85 3.64
N LYS A 20 -17.63 -6.12 3.93
CA LYS A 20 -17.90 -7.17 2.93
C LYS A 20 -19.16 -6.96 2.09
N ASP A 21 -20.09 -6.13 2.59
CA ASP A 21 -21.40 -5.87 1.98
C ASP A 21 -21.43 -4.48 1.32
N LEU A 22 -20.29 -3.77 1.30
CA LEU A 22 -20.16 -2.48 0.62
C LEU A 22 -20.14 -2.66 -0.91
N PRO A 23 -20.68 -1.69 -1.68
CA PRO A 23 -20.54 -1.66 -3.12
C PRO A 23 -19.08 -1.67 -3.57
N GLU A 24 -18.77 -2.45 -4.61
CA GLU A 24 -17.40 -2.65 -5.10
C GLU A 24 -16.77 -1.34 -5.60
N ASP A 25 -17.55 -0.49 -6.29
CA ASP A 25 -17.14 0.82 -6.76
C ASP A 25 -16.72 1.76 -5.61
N PHE A 26 -17.48 1.79 -4.52
CA PHE A 26 -17.13 2.52 -3.31
C PHE A 26 -15.86 1.97 -2.66
N VAL A 27 -15.71 0.65 -2.58
CA VAL A 27 -14.50 0.02 -2.01
C VAL A 27 -13.26 0.34 -2.85
N GLN A 28 -13.37 0.29 -4.18
CA GLN A 28 -12.27 0.68 -5.07
C GLN A 28 -11.89 2.14 -4.88
N GLU A 29 -12.86 3.05 -4.83
CA GLU A 29 -12.59 4.48 -4.60
C GLU A 29 -12.00 4.73 -3.19
N LEU A 30 -12.50 4.03 -2.16
CA LEU A 30 -11.97 4.13 -0.81
C LEU A 30 -10.51 3.66 -0.71
N LEU A 31 -10.15 2.60 -1.42
CA LEU A 31 -8.80 2.02 -1.36
C LEU A 31 -7.82 2.75 -2.28
N TYR A 32 -8.23 3.09 -3.51
CA TYR A 32 -7.33 3.54 -4.58
C TYR A 32 -7.59 4.95 -5.11
N GLY A 33 -8.79 5.53 -4.93
CA GLY A 33 -9.08 6.93 -5.26
C GLY A 33 -8.88 7.33 -6.74
N GLU A 34 -9.14 6.42 -7.68
CA GLU A 34 -8.76 6.60 -9.09
C GLU A 34 -9.67 7.57 -9.85
N ASN A 35 -10.92 7.76 -9.42
CA ASN A 35 -11.91 8.54 -10.16
C ASN A 35 -11.89 10.05 -9.85
N ASN A 36 -10.92 10.51 -9.05
CA ASN A 36 -10.82 11.90 -8.59
C ASN A 36 -12.12 12.41 -7.92
N VAL A 37 -12.79 11.56 -7.15
CA VAL A 37 -14.02 11.96 -6.44
C VAL A 37 -13.68 13.07 -5.45
N MET A 38 -14.33 14.23 -5.62
CA MET A 38 -14.09 15.40 -4.78
C MET A 38 -14.76 15.24 -3.42
N VAL A 39 -13.95 15.18 -2.35
CA VAL A 39 -14.46 15.25 -0.98
C VAL A 39 -14.44 16.69 -0.50
N GLN A 40 -15.54 17.12 0.11
CA GLN A 40 -15.72 18.48 0.60
C GLN A 40 -16.35 18.46 1.99
N PHE A 41 -15.68 19.08 2.95
CA PHE A 41 -16.20 19.19 4.31
C PHE A 41 -15.61 20.38 5.05
N VAL A 42 -16.29 20.78 6.12
CA VAL A 42 -15.85 21.87 6.98
C VAL A 42 -15.32 21.32 8.29
N PHE A 43 -14.20 21.85 8.77
CA PHE A 43 -13.56 21.43 10.01
C PHE A 43 -13.00 22.60 10.82
N ASP A 44 -12.95 22.44 12.14
CA ASP A 44 -12.30 23.39 13.02
C ASP A 44 -10.80 23.10 13.06
N SER A 45 -10.01 24.08 12.65
CA SER A 45 -8.55 23.95 12.67
C SER A 45 -8.03 24.07 14.09
N LYS A 46 -7.04 23.24 14.44
CA LYS A 46 -6.31 23.36 15.72
C LYS A 46 -5.61 24.71 15.89
N PHE A 47 -5.35 25.41 14.78
CA PHE A 47 -4.72 26.74 14.75
C PHE A 47 -5.73 27.90 14.66
N GLY A 48 -7.02 27.61 14.87
CA GLY A 48 -8.09 28.59 14.92
C GLY A 48 -8.94 28.66 13.65
N GLY A 49 -10.25 28.86 13.87
CA GLY A 49 -11.24 29.12 12.83
C GLY A 49 -11.79 27.88 12.12
N ARG A 50 -12.98 28.09 11.56
CA ARG A 50 -13.67 27.14 10.69
C ARG A 50 -13.03 27.20 9.30
N ARG A 51 -12.54 26.05 8.79
CA ARG A 51 -11.92 25.93 7.47
C ARG A 51 -12.68 24.96 6.59
N GLU A 52 -12.72 25.26 5.31
CA GLU A 52 -13.25 24.39 4.27
C GLU A 52 -12.13 23.58 3.63
N TYR A 53 -12.35 22.28 3.45
CA TYR A 53 -11.48 21.39 2.70
C TYR A 53 -12.20 20.94 1.43
N LYS A 54 -11.50 20.97 0.30
CA LYS A 54 -11.98 20.45 -0.98
C LYS A 54 -10.79 19.91 -1.78
N ALA A 55 -10.77 18.62 -2.02
CA ALA A 55 -9.72 17.94 -2.79
C ALA A 55 -10.25 16.60 -3.33
N PRO A 56 -9.63 16.04 -4.38
CA PRO A 56 -9.90 14.66 -4.77
C PRO A 56 -9.49 13.71 -3.63
N PHE A 57 -10.28 12.67 -3.41
CA PHE A 57 -9.95 11.62 -2.47
C PHE A 57 -8.82 10.75 -3.04
N GLU A 58 -7.69 10.70 -2.34
CA GLU A 58 -6.46 10.04 -2.82
C GLU A 58 -6.56 8.51 -2.82
N GLY A 59 -7.40 7.92 -1.97
CA GLY A 59 -7.38 6.47 -1.67
C GLY A 59 -6.50 6.15 -0.46
N VAL A 60 -6.95 5.22 0.39
CA VAL A 60 -6.23 4.83 1.62
C VAL A 60 -4.89 4.18 1.32
N ILE A 61 -4.83 3.27 0.34
CA ILE A 61 -3.60 2.55 -0.02
C ILE A 61 -2.59 3.51 -0.64
N VAL A 62 -3.04 4.33 -1.60
CA VAL A 62 -2.18 5.33 -2.27
C VAL A 62 -1.60 6.32 -1.24
N ASN A 63 -2.42 6.77 -0.29
CA ASN A 63 -1.97 7.65 0.79
C ASN A 63 -0.89 7.00 1.65
N LEU A 64 -1.08 5.74 2.07
CA LEU A 64 -0.11 5.02 2.88
C LEU A 64 1.20 4.79 2.12
N GLU A 65 1.14 4.35 0.86
CA GLU A 65 2.32 4.15 0.01
C GLU A 65 3.12 5.44 -0.18
N ARG A 66 2.45 6.54 -0.53
CA ARG A 66 3.11 7.83 -0.74
C ARG A 66 3.75 8.33 0.56
N ARG A 67 3.02 8.30 1.68
CA ARG A 67 3.54 8.73 2.98
C ARG A 67 4.72 7.89 3.44
N TYR A 68 4.72 6.59 3.16
CA TYR A 68 5.85 5.71 3.44
C TYR A 68 7.10 6.11 2.66
N ARG A 69 6.95 6.41 1.36
CA ARG A 69 8.07 6.79 0.49
C ARG A 69 8.61 8.20 0.78
N GLU A 70 7.73 9.14 1.13
CA GLU A 70 8.09 10.56 1.28
C GLU A 70 8.51 10.95 2.70
N THR A 71 8.13 10.18 3.73
CA THR A 71 8.45 10.54 5.11
C THR A 71 9.95 10.39 5.42
N ASN A 72 10.50 11.36 6.15
CA ASN A 72 11.85 11.27 6.75
C ASN A 72 11.81 10.79 8.21
N SER A 73 10.63 10.55 8.77
CA SER A 73 10.45 10.09 10.16
C SER A 73 10.40 8.57 10.22
N GLU A 74 11.33 7.95 10.97
CA GLU A 74 11.34 6.51 11.26
C GLU A 74 10.05 6.06 11.95
N TYR A 75 9.64 6.75 13.02
CA TYR A 75 8.37 6.44 13.71
C TYR A 75 7.17 6.38 12.76
N SER A 76 7.08 7.33 11.81
CA SER A 76 5.99 7.35 10.84
C SER A 76 6.10 6.20 9.84
N ARG A 77 7.33 5.80 9.49
CA ARG A 77 7.60 4.67 8.60
C ARG A 77 7.17 3.37 9.26
N ASP A 78 7.65 3.09 10.47
CA ASP A 78 7.34 1.88 11.23
C ASP A 78 5.83 1.71 11.44
N LYS A 79 5.12 2.80 11.75
CA LYS A 79 3.66 2.77 11.91
C LYS A 79 2.90 2.43 10.64
N ILE A 80 3.44 2.77 9.47
CA ILE A 80 2.84 2.40 8.19
C ILE A 80 3.20 0.94 7.82
N GLU A 81 4.39 0.46 8.17
CA GLU A 81 4.83 -0.93 7.94
C GLU A 81 3.94 -1.95 8.65
N GLU A 82 3.30 -1.58 9.77
CA GLU A 82 2.29 -2.42 10.46
C GLU A 82 1.14 -2.86 9.53
N TYR A 83 0.89 -2.15 8.42
CA TYR A 83 -0.13 -2.47 7.42
C TYR A 83 0.44 -3.06 6.12
N MET A 84 1.75 -3.29 6.05
CA MET A 84 2.45 -3.78 4.87
C MET A 84 2.95 -5.20 5.09
N ALA A 85 3.24 -5.90 3.99
CA ALA A 85 3.85 -7.22 4.02
C ALA A 85 4.96 -7.30 2.97
N GLU A 86 6.02 -8.02 3.29
CA GLU A 86 7.06 -8.35 2.32
C GLU A 86 6.51 -9.33 1.28
N THR A 87 6.75 -9.04 0.01
CA THR A 87 6.41 -9.93 -1.10
C THR A 87 7.62 -10.11 -2.00
N PRO A 88 7.81 -11.29 -2.63
CA PRO A 88 8.91 -11.51 -3.55
C PRO A 88 8.89 -10.47 -4.68
N CYS A 89 10.01 -9.78 -4.88
CA CYS A 89 10.12 -8.79 -5.93
C CYS A 89 9.76 -9.41 -7.30
N PRO A 90 8.82 -8.86 -8.09
CA PRO A 90 8.38 -9.47 -9.34
C PRO A 90 9.47 -9.53 -10.41
N LYS A 91 10.48 -8.65 -10.33
CA LYS A 91 11.58 -8.57 -11.31
C LYS A 91 12.61 -9.67 -11.11
N CYS A 92 13.04 -9.91 -9.87
CA CYS A 92 14.04 -10.93 -9.55
C CYS A 92 13.44 -12.20 -8.94
N LYS A 93 12.14 -12.23 -8.66
CA LYS A 93 11.43 -13.33 -8.00
C LYS A 93 12.01 -13.69 -6.63
N GLY A 94 12.50 -12.70 -5.89
CA GLY A 94 13.18 -12.90 -4.60
C GLY A 94 14.69 -13.19 -4.70
N ASN A 95 15.23 -13.40 -5.89
CA ASN A 95 16.65 -13.73 -6.08
C ASN A 95 17.62 -12.58 -5.78
N ARG A 96 17.14 -11.34 -5.67
CA ARG A 96 17.94 -10.11 -5.36
C ARG A 96 19.10 -9.82 -6.32
N LEU A 97 19.28 -10.61 -7.39
CA LEU A 97 20.36 -10.51 -8.36
C LEU A 97 19.82 -10.20 -9.76
N LYS A 98 20.72 -9.68 -10.61
CA LYS A 98 20.44 -9.44 -12.03
C LYS A 98 20.35 -10.77 -12.79
N LYS A 99 19.63 -10.78 -13.91
CA LYS A 99 19.43 -11.98 -14.73
C LYS A 99 20.76 -12.55 -15.27
N GLU A 100 21.72 -11.68 -15.60
CA GLU A 100 23.03 -12.08 -16.10
C GLU A 100 23.82 -12.86 -15.04
N VAL A 101 23.72 -12.46 -13.77
CA VAL A 101 24.36 -13.18 -12.66
C VAL A 101 23.71 -14.54 -12.45
N LEU A 102 22.38 -14.61 -12.52
CA LEU A 102 21.63 -15.86 -12.37
C LEU A 102 21.83 -16.83 -13.54
N SER A 103 22.42 -16.38 -14.65
CA SER A 103 22.75 -17.25 -15.80
C SER A 103 24.08 -17.98 -15.64
N VAL A 104 24.91 -17.59 -14.67
CA VAL A 104 26.18 -18.28 -14.38
C VAL A 104 25.90 -19.51 -13.54
N LEU A 105 26.28 -20.67 -14.06
CA LEU A 105 26.03 -21.97 -13.43
C LEU A 105 27.35 -22.63 -13.01
N ILE A 106 27.35 -23.22 -11.81
CA ILE A 106 28.40 -24.12 -11.32
C ILE A 106 27.70 -25.41 -10.89
N GLY A 107 28.14 -26.55 -11.43
CA GLY A 107 27.45 -27.83 -11.16
C GLY A 107 25.98 -27.84 -11.61
N GLY A 108 25.63 -27.06 -12.64
CA GLY A 108 24.27 -26.97 -13.16
C GLY A 108 23.31 -26.10 -12.35
N LYS A 109 23.77 -25.42 -11.29
CA LYS A 109 22.96 -24.50 -10.47
C LYS A 109 23.58 -23.10 -10.45
N ASN A 110 22.73 -22.08 -10.40
CA ASN A 110 23.16 -20.71 -10.13
C ASN A 110 23.30 -20.44 -8.62
N ILE A 111 23.88 -19.29 -8.27
CA ILE A 111 24.16 -18.89 -6.89
C ILE A 111 22.91 -18.91 -5.98
N MET A 112 21.74 -18.49 -6.48
CA MET A 112 20.51 -18.49 -5.68
C MET A 112 19.91 -19.87 -5.55
N GLU A 113 19.93 -20.67 -6.62
CA GLU A 113 19.48 -22.07 -6.55
C GLU A 113 20.29 -22.89 -5.54
N VAL A 114 21.57 -22.56 -5.33
CA VAL A 114 22.41 -23.15 -4.28
C VAL A 114 22.07 -22.58 -2.90
N THR A 115 21.79 -21.29 -2.80
CA THR A 115 21.45 -20.60 -1.53
C THR A 115 20.07 -21.03 -1.00
N ASP A 116 19.14 -21.37 -1.89
CA ASP A 116 17.80 -21.85 -1.53
C ASP A 116 17.80 -23.32 -1.06
N LEU A 117 18.91 -24.05 -1.24
CA LEU A 117 19.03 -25.41 -0.70
C LEU A 117 19.12 -25.38 0.83
N SER A 118 18.52 -26.39 1.45
CA SER A 118 18.83 -26.68 2.84
C SER A 118 20.29 -27.12 2.99
N VAL A 119 20.84 -26.95 4.20
CA VAL A 119 22.22 -27.38 4.51
C VAL A 119 22.44 -28.87 4.20
N LYS A 120 21.41 -29.70 4.39
CA LYS A 120 21.48 -31.13 4.08
C LYS A 120 21.60 -31.39 2.58
N GLU A 121 20.83 -30.68 1.75
CA GLU A 121 20.88 -30.84 0.29
C GLU A 121 22.18 -30.33 -0.30
N LEU A 122 22.81 -29.33 0.33
CA LEU A 122 24.08 -28.78 -0.14
C LEU A 122 25.27 -29.74 0.07
N LEU A 123 25.21 -30.58 1.11
CA LEU A 123 26.30 -31.49 1.50
C LEU A 123 26.24 -32.87 0.83
N ASN A 124 25.15 -33.19 0.12
CA ASN A 124 24.95 -34.45 -0.60
C ASN A 124 24.99 -34.25 -2.10
#